data_AF-A0A0R0LZE4-F1
#
_entry.id   AF-A0A0R0LZE4-F1
#
_cell.length_a   1.000
_cell.length_b   1.000
_cell.length_c   1.000
_cell.angle_alpha   90.00
_cell.angle_beta   90.00
_cell.angle_gamma   90.00
#
_symmetry.space_group_name_H-M   'P 1'
#
loop_
_entity.id
_entity.type
_entity.pdbx_description
1 polymer ?
#
loop_
_entity_poly.entity_id
_entity_poly.type
_entity_poly.pdbx_seq_one_letter_code
_entity_poly.pdbx_strand_id
1 'polypeptide(L)'
;FNYFFDDRVMNYCETRMNKKIYKENLEKQKDNKYTTKQEIYLFFGILLSLVSTRPRNFRDCWNKNKIAYNERIAKTLSRKRFCFLHYKFTLLSKKDMKNGLIVKKPKIIKYLFALFRTSFYPGEHMVIDETICAFKGRVLNRTYSPGKPDKFGIKTYSLCDSKTSFLLDLQIVGEQNSLNVMITEMMKFYEEKYHTLHMDNFYSSVNLFKNLLKKKIYCNGTLRANRGVKKEMFENVLKEKHSIRFNNVDEDITFINYNDSKPVKFLTTKFTNQIVETRT
;
A
#
# COMPACT_ATOMS: atom_id res chain seq x y z
N PHE A 1 2.32 2.15 18.95
CA PHE A 1 3.37 2.89 18.21
C PHE A 1 4.71 2.16 18.25
N ASN A 2 5.32 1.97 19.43
CA ASN A 2 6.66 1.37 19.58
C ASN A 2 6.83 -0.04 19.00
N TYR A 3 5.73 -0.79 18.84
CA TYR A 3 5.77 -2.09 18.16
C TYR A 3 6.28 -1.96 16.71
N PHE A 4 5.86 -0.90 16.00
CA PHE A 4 6.19 -0.68 14.58
C PHE A 4 7.35 0.27 14.39
N PHE A 5 7.47 1.26 15.27
CA PHE A 5 8.55 2.23 15.28
C PHE A 5 9.45 1.94 16.48
N ASP A 6 10.10 0.77 16.43
CA ASP A 6 10.98 0.29 17.47
C ASP A 6 12.33 1.03 17.48
N ASP A 7 13.18 0.71 18.45
CA ASP A 7 14.50 1.32 18.57
C ASP A 7 15.38 1.11 17.34
N ARG A 8 15.18 0.03 16.57
CA ARG A 8 15.92 -0.21 15.33
C ARG A 8 15.50 0.80 14.25
N VAL A 9 14.21 1.11 14.13
CA VAL A 9 13.71 2.21 13.27
C VAL A 9 14.31 3.53 13.71
N MET A 10 14.28 3.84 15.01
CA MET A 10 14.75 5.13 15.53
C MET A 10 16.27 5.31 15.37
N ASN A 11 17.06 4.28 15.69
CA ASN A 11 18.51 4.25 15.45
C ASN A 11 18.83 4.46 13.96
N TYR A 12 18.05 3.84 13.06
CA TYR A 12 18.23 4.00 11.63
C TYR A 12 17.95 5.44 11.17
N CYS A 13 16.86 6.04 11.65
CA CYS A 13 16.51 7.43 11.36
C CYS A 13 17.60 8.38 11.84
N GLU A 14 18.06 8.23 13.08
CA GLU A 14 19.12 9.05 13.69
C GLU A 14 20.41 8.97 12.88
N THR A 15 20.88 7.75 12.61
CA THR A 15 22.10 7.52 11.83
C THR A 15 22.01 8.18 10.46
N ARG A 16 20.89 8.03 9.76
CA ARG A 16 20.69 8.61 8.42
C ARG A 16 20.63 10.14 8.44
N MET A 17 19.90 10.71 9.39
CA MET A 17 19.78 12.15 9.54
C MET A 17 21.12 12.77 9.92
N ASN A 18 21.83 12.21 10.89
CA ASN A 18 23.13 12.71 11.33
C ASN A 18 24.21 12.59 10.26
N LYS A 19 24.20 11.52 9.45
CA LYS A 19 25.09 11.43 8.28
C LYS A 19 24.85 12.56 7.27
N LYS A 20 23.60 12.96 7.05
CA LYS A 20 23.24 14.09 6.17
C LYS A 20 23.66 15.42 6.78
N ILE A 21 23.45 15.60 8.09
CA ILE A 21 23.85 16.80 8.83
C ILE A 21 25.36 16.97 8.81
N TYR A 22 26.11 15.90 9.14
CA TYR A 22 27.58 15.88 9.11
C TYR A 22 28.11 16.33 7.75
N LYS A 23 27.60 15.72 6.68
CA LYS A 23 28.01 16.04 5.31
C LYS A 23 27.78 17.52 4.98
N GLU A 24 26.62 18.07 5.33
CA GLU A 24 26.35 19.49 5.09
C GLU A 24 27.20 20.42 5.96
N ASN A 25 27.47 20.05 7.21
CA ASN A 25 28.32 20.85 8.09
C ASN A 25 29.72 20.98 7.50
N LEU A 26 30.28 19.88 6.99
CA LEU A 26 31.56 19.88 6.27
C LEU A 26 31.49 20.70 4.97
N GLU A 27 30.58 20.37 4.06
CA GLU A 27 30.55 20.95 2.71
C GLU A 27 30.17 22.43 2.69
N LYS A 28 29.32 22.86 3.62
CA LYS A 28 28.79 24.23 3.67
C LYS A 28 29.36 25.06 4.82
N GLN A 29 30.36 24.53 5.53
CA GLN A 29 30.98 25.15 6.70
C GLN A 29 29.92 25.63 7.72
N LYS A 30 28.96 24.76 8.00
CA LYS A 30 27.88 25.03 8.96
C LYS A 30 28.13 24.29 10.27
N ASP A 31 27.55 24.80 11.34
CA ASP A 31 27.53 24.13 12.64
C ASP A 31 26.10 23.74 13.04
N ASN A 32 25.44 22.91 12.21
CA ASN A 32 24.11 22.45 12.56
C ASN A 32 24.18 21.36 13.63
N LYS A 33 23.39 21.51 14.70
CA LYS A 33 23.24 20.49 15.74
C LYS A 33 22.72 19.16 15.18
N TYR A 34 23.41 18.08 15.50
CA TYR A 34 22.97 16.70 15.27
C TYR A 34 21.62 16.41 15.97
N THR A 35 20.89 15.42 15.48
CA THR A 35 19.64 14.94 16.11
C THR A 35 19.92 13.75 17.01
N THR A 36 19.09 13.58 18.03
CA THR A 36 19.08 12.37 18.86
C THR A 36 17.84 11.52 18.57
N LYS A 37 17.83 10.25 19.01
CA LYS A 37 16.61 9.41 19.00
C LYS A 37 15.43 10.05 19.71
N GLN A 38 15.68 10.69 20.85
CA GLN A 38 14.65 11.38 21.61
C GLN A 38 14.02 12.49 20.77
N GLU A 39 14.81 13.31 20.08
CA GLU A 39 14.26 14.34 19.16
C GLU A 39 13.46 13.73 18.01
N ILE A 40 13.81 12.54 17.53
CA ILE A 40 13.07 11.83 16.47
C ILE A 40 11.71 11.34 17.00
N TYR A 41 11.65 10.81 18.23
CA TYR A 41 10.37 10.49 18.88
C TYR A 41 9.48 11.72 19.02
N LEU A 42 10.05 12.85 19.49
CA LEU A 42 9.32 14.12 19.61
C LEU A 42 8.83 14.61 18.24
N PHE A 43 9.66 14.48 17.20
CA PHE A 43 9.29 14.81 15.83
C PHE A 43 8.11 13.98 15.32
N PHE A 44 8.12 12.66 15.51
CA PHE A 44 6.97 11.80 15.18
C PHE A 44 5.72 12.14 16.00
N GLY A 45 5.87 12.44 17.29
CA GLY A 45 4.77 12.89 18.15
C GLY A 45 4.09 14.16 17.63
N ILE A 46 4.89 15.13 17.16
CA ILE A 46 4.36 16.34 16.51
C ILE A 46 3.67 15.99 15.18
N LEU A 47 4.26 15.13 14.33
CA LEU A 47 3.62 14.72 13.07
C LEU A 47 2.24 14.07 13.29
N LEU A 48 2.13 13.16 14.26
CA LEU A 48 0.86 12.54 14.63
C LEU A 48 -0.16 13.58 15.15
N SER A 49 0.32 14.53 15.95
CA SER A 49 -0.52 15.64 16.45
C SER A 49 -1.04 16.54 15.33
N LEU A 50 -0.23 16.78 14.29
CA LEU A 50 -0.63 17.55 13.12
C LEU A 50 -1.67 16.82 12.26
N VAL A 51 -1.56 15.49 12.14
CA VAL A 51 -2.57 14.67 11.45
C VAL A 51 -3.92 14.72 12.18
N SER A 52 -3.90 14.76 13.51
CA SER A 52 -5.12 14.85 14.32
C SER A 52 -5.75 16.24 14.30
N THR A 53 -4.95 17.30 14.38
CA THR A 53 -5.46 18.68 14.48
C THR A 53 -5.73 19.34 13.13
N ARG A 54 -5.12 18.82 12.04
CA ARG A 54 -5.26 19.28 10.65
C ARG A 54 -5.23 20.81 10.49
N PRO A 55 -4.23 21.51 11.03
CA PRO A 55 -4.12 22.95 10.87
C PRO A 55 -3.92 23.31 9.40
N ARG A 56 -4.57 24.38 8.92
CA ARG A 56 -4.40 24.86 7.52
C ARG A 56 -2.93 25.11 7.18
N ASN A 57 -2.19 25.65 8.15
CA ASN A 57 -0.74 25.80 8.09
C ASN A 57 -0.14 25.27 9.39
N PHE A 58 0.64 24.20 9.31
CA PHE A 58 1.25 23.59 10.49
C PHE A 58 2.15 24.56 11.29
N ARG A 59 2.70 25.61 10.64
CA ARG A 59 3.55 26.59 11.33
C ARG A 59 2.78 27.42 12.36
N ASP A 60 1.46 27.52 12.21
CA ASP A 60 0.61 28.28 13.13
C ASP A 60 0.52 27.62 14.52
N CYS A 61 0.86 26.33 14.64
CA CYS A 61 0.96 25.65 15.93
C CYS A 61 1.96 26.30 16.90
N TRP A 62 2.89 27.11 16.39
CA TRP A 62 3.85 27.87 17.20
C TRP A 62 3.54 29.36 17.32
N ASN A 63 2.42 29.83 16.75
CA ASN A 63 2.04 31.24 16.76
C ASN A 63 0.97 31.51 17.82
N LYS A 64 1.35 32.12 18.95
CA LYS A 64 0.45 32.39 20.09
C LYS A 64 -0.80 33.20 19.74
N ASN A 65 -0.77 33.98 18.65
CA ASN A 65 -1.88 34.85 18.25
C ASN A 65 -2.87 34.18 17.28
N LYS A 66 -2.71 32.88 17.00
CA LYS A 66 -3.57 32.14 16.08
C LYS A 66 -4.37 31.09 16.82
N ILE A 67 -5.60 30.85 16.37
CA ILE A 67 -6.48 29.79 16.88
C ILE A 67 -5.80 28.41 16.78
N ALA A 68 -4.95 28.21 15.76
CA ALA A 68 -4.21 26.97 15.57
C ALA A 68 -2.99 26.82 16.51
N TYR A 69 -2.71 27.79 17.39
CA TYR A 69 -1.66 27.66 18.41
C TYR A 69 -1.87 26.38 19.20
N ASN A 70 -0.80 25.62 19.37
CA ASN A 70 -0.84 24.39 20.14
C ASN A 70 0.32 24.39 21.12
N GLU A 71 0.01 24.67 22.39
CA GLU A 71 0.99 24.78 23.46
C GLU A 71 1.82 23.50 23.61
N ARG A 72 1.19 22.32 23.48
CA ARG A 72 1.88 21.02 23.57
C ARG A 72 2.92 20.88 22.47
N ILE A 73 2.56 21.19 21.22
CA ILE A 73 3.50 21.15 20.08
C ILE A 73 4.61 22.19 20.28
N ALA A 74 4.24 23.42 20.66
CA ALA A 74 5.17 24.53 20.81
C ALA A 74 6.21 24.32 21.92
N LYS A 75 5.83 23.68 23.02
CA LYS A 75 6.74 23.29 24.12
C LYS A 75 7.60 22.06 23.79
N THR A 76 7.14 21.18 22.90
CA THR A 76 7.84 19.93 22.57
C THR A 76 9.11 20.15 21.76
N LEU A 77 9.01 20.88 20.64
CA LEU A 77 10.16 21.31 19.84
C LEU A 77 9.93 22.73 19.35
N SER A 78 10.99 23.54 19.28
CA SER A 78 10.87 24.87 18.66
C SER A 78 10.51 24.76 17.18
N ARG A 79 9.77 25.74 16.64
CA ARG A 79 9.40 25.79 15.21
C ARG A 79 10.63 25.64 14.30
N LYS A 80 11.73 26.33 14.64
CA LYS A 80 12.99 26.29 13.90
C LYS A 80 13.57 24.88 13.89
N ARG A 81 13.58 24.18 15.04
CA ARG A 81 14.10 22.82 15.13
C ARG A 81 13.21 21.82 14.41
N PHE A 82 11.89 21.88 14.58
CA PHE A 82 10.95 21.01 13.86
C PHE A 82 11.11 21.15 12.34
N CYS A 83 11.12 22.37 11.81
CA CYS A 83 11.33 22.63 10.38
C CYS A 83 12.68 22.11 9.89
N PHE A 84 13.74 22.24 10.70
CA PHE A 84 15.05 21.69 10.37
C PHE A 84 15.01 20.16 10.29
N LEU A 85 14.45 19.48 11.30
CA LEU A 85 14.32 18.02 11.30
C LEU A 85 13.47 17.53 10.13
N HIS A 86 12.33 18.19 9.87
CA HIS A 86 11.46 17.89 8.72
C HIS A 86 12.21 17.98 7.39
N TYR A 87 13.04 19.01 7.19
CA TYR A 87 13.87 19.16 5.99
C TYR A 87 15.00 18.13 5.90
N LYS A 88 15.56 17.70 7.03
CA LYS A 88 16.62 16.69 7.08
C LYS A 88 16.10 15.26 7.01
N PHE A 89 14.83 15.02 7.31
CA PHE A 89 14.23 13.70 7.30
C PHE A 89 14.25 13.11 5.89
N THR A 90 15.21 12.22 5.64
CA THR A 90 15.38 11.53 4.36
C THR A 90 15.86 10.12 4.64
N LEU A 91 15.00 9.14 4.37
CA LEU A 91 15.30 7.72 4.60
C LEU A 91 15.68 6.98 3.30
N LEU A 92 15.41 7.59 2.14
CA LEU A 92 15.83 7.07 0.85
C LEU A 92 17.35 7.14 0.70
N SER A 93 17.92 6.10 0.11
CA SER A 93 19.30 6.06 -0.34
C SER A 93 19.36 6.12 -1.87
N LYS A 94 20.54 6.47 -2.42
CA LYS A 94 20.77 6.42 -3.87
C LYS A 94 20.48 5.03 -4.47
N LYS A 95 20.62 3.96 -3.70
CA LYS A 95 20.34 2.58 -4.15
C LYS A 95 18.85 2.27 -4.29
N ASP A 96 17.99 3.04 -3.63
CA ASP A 96 16.53 2.89 -3.73
C ASP A 96 15.98 3.61 -4.97
N MET A 97 16.83 4.38 -5.67
CA MET A 97 16.48 5.13 -6.86
C MET A 97 17.27 4.65 -8.08
N LYS A 98 16.64 4.56 -9.24
CA LYS A 98 17.30 4.30 -10.53
C LYS A 98 16.76 5.29 -11.54
N ASN A 99 17.65 6.05 -12.18
CA ASN A 99 17.29 7.09 -13.16
C ASN A 99 16.21 8.07 -12.65
N GLY A 100 16.23 8.42 -11.35
CA GLY A 100 15.24 9.32 -10.73
C GLY A 100 13.88 8.68 -10.35
N LEU A 101 13.69 7.39 -10.63
CA LEU A 101 12.52 6.61 -10.21
C LEU A 101 12.77 5.93 -8.86
N ILE A 102 11.75 5.88 -8.00
CA ILE A 102 11.75 4.99 -6.83
C ILE A 102 11.39 3.60 -7.36
N VAL A 103 12.42 2.81 -7.64
CA VAL A 103 12.26 1.50 -8.32
C VAL A 103 12.15 0.33 -7.36
N LYS A 104 12.45 0.54 -6.08
CA LYS A 104 12.45 -0.52 -5.07
C LYS A 104 11.86 0.01 -3.78
N LYS A 105 11.12 -0.86 -3.09
CA LYS A 105 10.72 -0.66 -1.70
C LYS A 105 11.95 -0.29 -0.84
N PRO A 106 12.00 0.91 -0.23
CA PRO A 106 13.17 1.34 0.53
C PRO A 106 13.48 0.40 1.70
N LYS A 107 14.75 0.33 2.11
CA LYS A 107 15.19 -0.58 3.21
C LYS A 107 14.34 -0.45 4.48
N ILE A 108 14.00 0.77 4.89
CA ILE A 108 13.17 1.00 6.08
C ILE A 108 11.75 0.48 5.91
N ILE A 109 11.16 0.61 4.71
CA ILE A 109 9.82 0.12 4.42
C ILE A 109 9.82 -1.41 4.40
N LYS A 110 10.85 -2.05 3.82
CA LYS A 110 11.04 -3.51 3.89
C LYS A 110 11.09 -4.01 5.34
N TYR A 111 11.78 -3.26 6.20
CA TYR A 111 11.89 -3.57 7.61
C TYR A 111 10.55 -3.42 8.34
N LEU A 112 9.81 -2.33 8.11
CA LEU A 112 8.47 -2.14 8.67
C LEU A 112 7.53 -3.29 8.28
N PHE A 113 7.53 -3.71 7.01
CA PHE A 113 6.72 -4.86 6.59
C PHE A 113 7.17 -6.19 7.18
N ALA A 114 8.46 -6.35 7.51
CA ALA A 114 8.91 -7.51 8.28
C ALA A 114 8.31 -7.50 9.69
N LEU A 115 8.29 -6.35 10.37
CA LEU A 115 7.62 -6.21 11.66
C LEU A 115 6.11 -6.43 11.57
N PHE A 116 5.45 -5.91 10.53
CA PHE A 116 4.00 -6.07 10.34
C PHE A 116 3.63 -7.54 10.23
N ARG A 117 4.39 -8.32 9.44
CA ARG A 117 4.18 -9.76 9.28
C ARG A 117 4.38 -10.56 10.57
N THR A 118 5.30 -10.15 11.45
CA THR A 118 5.49 -10.82 12.75
C THR A 118 4.46 -10.38 13.79
N SER A 119 3.80 -9.24 13.56
CA SER A 119 2.85 -8.64 14.50
C SER A 119 1.42 -9.14 14.34
N PHE A 120 1.09 -9.52 13.12
CA PHE A 120 -0.28 -9.73 12.72
C PHE A 120 -0.32 -10.85 11.69
N TYR A 121 -1.06 -11.90 12.03
CA TYR A 121 -1.40 -12.95 11.10
C TYR A 121 -2.80 -12.64 10.54
N PRO A 122 -2.96 -12.48 9.21
CA PRO A 122 -4.24 -12.13 8.63
C PRO A 122 -5.27 -13.26 8.76
N GLY A 123 -6.53 -12.90 8.65
CA GLY A 123 -7.60 -13.88 8.46
C GLY A 123 -7.49 -14.57 7.10
N GLU A 124 -8.48 -15.40 6.81
CA GLU A 124 -8.52 -16.15 5.54
C GLU A 124 -8.56 -15.22 4.32
N HIS A 125 -9.26 -14.08 4.41
CA HIS A 125 -9.52 -13.21 3.29
C HIS A 125 -8.56 -12.02 3.23
N MET A 126 -7.86 -11.88 2.11
CA MET A 126 -6.99 -10.75 1.81
C MET A 126 -7.45 -10.04 0.55
N VAL A 127 -7.16 -8.75 0.44
CA VAL A 127 -7.58 -7.90 -0.69
C VAL A 127 -6.36 -7.18 -1.24
N ILE A 128 -6.25 -7.10 -2.57
CA ILE A 128 -5.28 -6.21 -3.22
C ILE A 128 -6.00 -5.10 -3.99
N ASP A 129 -5.53 -3.87 -3.81
CA ASP A 129 -6.06 -2.70 -4.50
C ASP A 129 -4.99 -1.59 -4.62
N GLU A 130 -5.30 -0.56 -5.40
CA GLU A 130 -4.46 0.60 -5.64
C GLU A 130 -4.66 1.68 -4.60
N THR A 131 -3.55 2.13 -4.03
CA THR A 131 -3.48 3.29 -3.17
C THR A 131 -2.63 4.38 -3.82
N ILE A 132 -3.10 5.63 -3.75
CA ILE A 132 -2.36 6.82 -4.15
C ILE A 132 -1.85 7.52 -2.90
N CYS A 133 -0.53 7.61 -2.75
CA CYS A 133 0.08 8.50 -1.78
C CYS A 133 0.19 9.89 -2.39
N ALA A 134 -0.69 10.81 -1.96
CA ALA A 134 -0.81 12.15 -2.53
C ALA A 134 0.53 12.89 -2.54
N PHE A 135 0.98 13.29 -3.72
CA PHE A 135 2.26 13.97 -3.90
C PHE A 135 2.28 14.83 -5.15
N LYS A 136 2.47 16.14 -4.98
CA LYS A 136 2.52 17.13 -6.08
C LYS A 136 3.93 17.57 -6.47
N GLY A 137 4.96 17.11 -5.75
CA GLY A 137 6.36 17.42 -6.06
C GLY A 137 6.85 16.76 -7.35
N ARG A 138 8.10 17.09 -7.74
CA ARG A 138 8.76 16.51 -8.92
C ARG A 138 9.33 15.13 -8.58
N VAL A 139 8.67 14.08 -9.05
CA VAL A 139 9.17 12.70 -9.03
C VAL A 139 8.73 12.00 -10.31
N LEU A 140 9.57 11.16 -10.88
CA LEU A 140 9.32 10.57 -12.20
C LEU A 140 8.21 9.51 -12.20
N ASN A 141 8.02 8.77 -11.11
CA ASN A 141 6.93 7.78 -10.99
C ASN A 141 5.63 8.37 -10.43
N ARG A 142 5.44 9.70 -10.54
CA ARG A 142 4.18 10.34 -10.19
C ARG A 142 3.11 9.90 -11.19
N THR A 143 2.04 9.31 -10.69
CA THR A 143 0.91 8.84 -11.50
C THR A 143 -0.26 9.81 -11.37
N TYR A 144 -1.00 9.97 -12.47
CA TYR A 144 -2.32 10.60 -12.47
C TYR A 144 -3.40 9.51 -12.44
N SER A 145 -4.29 9.55 -11.45
CA SER A 145 -5.43 8.65 -11.31
C SER A 145 -6.71 9.48 -11.17
N PRO A 146 -7.48 9.69 -12.25
CA PRO A 146 -8.60 10.63 -12.25
C PRO A 146 -9.74 10.23 -11.30
N GLY A 147 -9.89 8.93 -11.01
CA GLY A 147 -10.95 8.39 -10.15
C GLY A 147 -10.66 8.42 -8.65
N LYS A 148 -9.48 8.91 -8.21
CA LYS A 148 -9.14 9.01 -6.78
C LYS A 148 -9.27 10.47 -6.32
N PRO A 149 -9.62 10.73 -5.04
CA PRO A 149 -9.75 12.10 -4.51
C PRO A 149 -8.50 12.95 -4.74
N ASP A 150 -7.34 12.39 -4.39
CA ASP A 150 -6.04 12.93 -4.76
C ASP A 150 -5.61 12.35 -6.10
N LYS A 151 -5.82 13.12 -7.17
CA LYS A 151 -5.56 12.67 -8.54
C LYS A 151 -4.07 12.48 -8.85
N PHE A 152 -3.17 13.10 -8.10
CA PHE A 152 -1.72 13.06 -8.35
C PHE A 152 -0.98 12.51 -7.13
N GLY A 153 -0.14 11.51 -7.35
CA GLY A 153 0.70 10.97 -6.30
C GLY A 153 1.57 9.82 -6.73
N ILE A 154 2.17 9.14 -5.75
CA ILE A 154 2.89 7.90 -5.98
C ILE A 154 1.87 6.77 -5.88
N LYS A 155 1.68 6.05 -6.99
CA LYS A 155 0.79 4.88 -7.03
C LYS A 155 1.48 3.68 -6.40
N THR A 156 0.71 2.94 -5.61
CA THR A 156 1.15 1.71 -4.95
C THR A 156 0.06 0.64 -5.04
N TYR A 157 0.46 -0.63 -5.03
CA TYR A 157 -0.44 -1.76 -4.82
C TYR A 157 -0.35 -2.21 -3.36
N SER A 158 -1.48 -2.24 -2.67
CA SER A 158 -1.58 -2.52 -1.24
C SER A 158 -2.27 -3.86 -1.04
N LEU A 159 -1.63 -4.77 -0.31
CA LEU A 159 -2.23 -6.02 0.15
C LEU A 159 -2.69 -5.83 1.59
N CYS A 160 -3.97 -6.06 1.85
CA CYS A 160 -4.57 -5.86 3.17
C CYS A 160 -5.35 -7.10 3.62
N ASP A 161 -5.46 -7.28 4.92
CA ASP A 161 -6.45 -8.17 5.52
C ASP A 161 -7.86 -7.58 5.32
N SER A 162 -8.79 -8.41 4.84
CA SER A 162 -10.12 -7.94 4.47
C SER A 162 -10.98 -7.52 5.66
N LYS A 163 -10.77 -8.12 6.84
CA LYS A 163 -11.63 -7.91 8.01
C LYS A 163 -11.19 -6.70 8.82
N THR A 164 -9.88 -6.51 8.97
CA THR A 164 -9.28 -5.50 9.82
C THR A 164 -8.70 -4.32 9.05
N SER A 165 -8.64 -4.42 7.71
CA SER A 165 -7.93 -3.47 6.84
C SER A 165 -6.44 -3.33 7.17
N PHE A 166 -5.85 -4.28 7.90
CA PHE A 166 -4.44 -4.23 8.26
C PHE A 166 -3.57 -4.40 7.02
N LEU A 167 -2.60 -3.50 6.83
CA LEU A 167 -1.72 -3.51 5.67
C LEU A 167 -0.63 -4.58 5.82
N LEU A 168 -0.67 -5.58 4.93
CA LEU A 168 0.18 -6.77 4.95
C LEU A 168 1.44 -6.60 4.10
N ASP A 169 1.29 -6.00 2.92
CA ASP A 169 2.42 -5.60 2.08
C ASP A 169 2.03 -4.43 1.15
N LEU A 170 3.04 -3.78 0.56
CA LEU A 170 2.87 -2.68 -0.39
C LEU A 170 3.91 -2.78 -1.50
N GLN A 171 3.55 -2.57 -2.76
CA GLN A 171 4.51 -2.41 -3.86
C GLN A 171 4.38 -1.04 -4.50
N ILE A 172 5.52 -0.42 -4.82
CA ILE A 172 5.54 0.91 -5.46
C ILE A 172 5.48 0.71 -6.97
N VAL A 173 4.52 1.37 -7.63
CA VAL A 173 4.40 1.33 -9.08
C VAL A 173 5.57 2.12 -9.68
N GLY A 174 6.39 1.45 -10.47
CA GLY A 174 7.67 1.96 -10.99
C GLY A 174 8.78 0.91 -11.01
N GLU A 175 8.59 -0.21 -10.29
CA GLU A 175 9.40 -1.41 -10.44
C GLU A 175 9.09 -2.07 -11.81
N GLN A 176 10.11 -2.49 -12.56
CA GLN A 176 9.98 -3.01 -13.94
C GLN A 176 9.30 -4.40 -14.02
N ASN A 177 8.71 -4.87 -12.92
CA ASN A 177 8.09 -6.17 -12.83
C ASN A 177 6.69 -6.14 -13.44
N SER A 178 6.28 -7.24 -14.07
CA SER A 178 4.90 -7.40 -14.52
C SER A 178 3.96 -7.46 -13.31
N LEU A 179 2.69 -7.12 -13.53
CA LEU A 179 1.66 -7.13 -12.48
C LEU A 179 1.58 -8.49 -11.77
N ASN A 180 1.61 -9.58 -12.53
CA ASN A 180 1.54 -10.94 -11.99
C ASN A 180 2.75 -11.26 -11.09
N VAL A 181 3.95 -10.81 -11.47
CA VAL A 181 5.16 -10.98 -10.65
C VAL A 181 5.02 -10.22 -9.34
N MET A 182 4.59 -8.95 -9.38
CA MET A 182 4.41 -8.14 -8.18
C MET A 182 3.38 -8.76 -7.21
N ILE A 183 2.22 -9.22 -7.71
CA ILE A 183 1.20 -9.87 -6.88
C ILE A 183 1.76 -11.15 -6.25
N THR A 184 2.45 -11.97 -7.05
CA THR A 184 3.09 -13.20 -6.55
C THR A 184 4.13 -12.90 -5.47
N GLU A 185 4.94 -11.86 -5.64
CA GLU A 185 5.92 -11.42 -4.64
C GLU A 185 5.25 -10.94 -3.33
N MET A 186 4.16 -10.18 -3.42
CA MET A 186 3.40 -9.72 -2.24
C MET A 186 2.77 -10.88 -1.47
N MET A 187 2.39 -11.94 -2.20
CA MET A 187 1.75 -13.13 -1.64
C MET A 187 2.75 -14.18 -1.13
N LYS A 188 4.05 -14.00 -1.36
CA LYS A 188 5.10 -14.97 -1.02
C LYS A 188 5.06 -15.50 0.42
N PHE A 189 4.72 -14.64 1.38
CA PHE A 189 4.66 -15.03 2.80
C PHE A 189 3.34 -15.69 3.20
N TYR A 190 2.42 -15.84 2.25
CA TYR A 190 1.08 -16.39 2.43
C TYR A 190 0.83 -17.64 1.57
N GLU A 191 1.86 -18.14 0.88
CA GLU A 191 1.83 -19.42 0.16
C GLU A 191 1.62 -20.58 1.14
N GLU A 192 0.96 -21.65 0.67
CA GLU A 192 0.70 -22.88 1.45
C GLU A 192 -0.21 -22.71 2.67
N LYS A 193 -0.88 -21.56 2.80
CA LYS A 193 -1.78 -21.25 3.90
C LYS A 193 -3.25 -21.22 3.50
N TYR A 194 -3.56 -21.41 2.22
CA TYR A 194 -4.93 -21.47 1.71
C TYR A 194 -5.75 -20.20 1.99
N HIS A 195 -5.09 -19.04 2.11
CA HIS A 195 -5.78 -17.75 2.11
C HIS A 195 -6.49 -17.52 0.78
N THR A 196 -7.56 -16.73 0.83
CA THR A 196 -8.31 -16.28 -0.34
C THR A 196 -7.97 -14.83 -0.66
N LEU A 197 -7.34 -14.59 -1.81
CA LEU A 197 -7.06 -13.27 -2.35
C LEU A 197 -8.23 -12.77 -3.20
N HIS A 198 -8.80 -11.63 -2.83
CA HIS A 198 -9.83 -10.93 -3.58
C HIS A 198 -9.22 -9.79 -4.38
N MET A 199 -9.61 -9.69 -5.66
CA MET A 199 -9.03 -8.72 -6.58
C MET A 199 -10.09 -8.12 -7.52
N ASP A 200 -9.84 -6.92 -8.00
CA ASP A 200 -10.65 -6.33 -9.06
C ASP A 200 -10.29 -6.90 -10.46
N ASN A 201 -10.93 -6.34 -11.48
CA ASN A 201 -10.75 -6.74 -12.87
C ASN A 201 -9.50 -6.19 -13.55
N PHE A 202 -8.77 -5.27 -12.91
CA PHE A 202 -7.48 -4.80 -13.38
C PHE A 202 -6.41 -5.88 -13.15
N TYR A 203 -6.47 -6.58 -12.01
CA TYR A 203 -5.53 -7.65 -11.64
C TYR A 203 -5.90 -9.02 -12.19
N SER A 204 -7.20 -9.34 -12.22
CA SER A 204 -7.66 -10.71 -12.42
C SER A 204 -7.34 -11.26 -13.81
N SER A 205 -6.77 -12.47 -13.85
CA SER A 205 -6.55 -13.25 -15.07
C SER A 205 -6.43 -14.74 -14.77
N VAL A 206 -6.80 -15.58 -15.75
CA VAL A 206 -6.72 -17.05 -15.61
C VAL A 206 -5.29 -17.49 -15.28
N ASN A 207 -4.29 -16.94 -15.96
CA ASN A 207 -2.89 -17.29 -15.71
C ASN A 207 -2.43 -16.95 -14.29
N LEU A 208 -2.81 -15.77 -13.78
CA LEU A 208 -2.49 -15.38 -12.40
C LEU A 208 -3.15 -16.34 -11.39
N PHE A 209 -4.43 -16.67 -11.61
CA PHE A 209 -5.21 -17.54 -10.73
C PHE A 209 -4.61 -18.95 -10.69
N LYS A 210 -4.24 -19.53 -11.84
CA LYS A 210 -3.52 -20.82 -11.90
C LYS A 210 -2.20 -20.77 -11.11
N ASN A 211 -1.42 -19.70 -11.29
CA ASN A 211 -0.12 -19.58 -10.63
C ASN A 211 -0.25 -19.44 -9.10
N LEU A 212 -1.24 -18.69 -8.62
CA LEU A 212 -1.50 -18.56 -7.19
C LEU A 212 -2.11 -19.84 -6.60
N LEU A 213 -2.96 -20.55 -7.35
CA LEU A 213 -3.51 -21.83 -6.91
C LEU A 213 -2.42 -22.90 -6.74
N LYS A 214 -1.43 -22.97 -7.65
CA LYS A 214 -0.25 -23.84 -7.49
C LYS A 214 0.54 -23.56 -6.21
N LYS A 215 0.42 -22.35 -5.67
CA LYS A 215 1.01 -21.89 -4.41
C LYS A 215 0.05 -22.05 -3.23
N LYS A 216 -1.05 -22.80 -3.40
CA LYS A 216 -2.12 -23.03 -2.43
C LYS A 216 -2.70 -21.72 -1.90
N ILE A 217 -2.99 -20.80 -2.82
CA ILE A 217 -3.69 -19.53 -2.57
C ILE A 217 -4.95 -19.52 -3.44
N TYR A 218 -6.10 -19.40 -2.81
CA TYR A 218 -7.37 -19.22 -3.50
C TYR A 218 -7.52 -17.79 -4.00
N CYS A 219 -8.22 -17.60 -5.09
CA CYS A 219 -8.43 -16.30 -5.71
C CYS A 219 -9.91 -16.11 -6.05
N ASN A 220 -10.40 -14.90 -5.83
CA ASN A 220 -11.69 -14.42 -6.32
C ASN A 220 -11.48 -13.07 -6.98
N GLY A 221 -12.16 -12.81 -8.09
CA GLY A 221 -12.14 -11.47 -8.65
C GLY A 221 -13.09 -11.25 -9.79
N THR A 222 -13.36 -9.99 -10.07
CA THR A 222 -14.10 -9.61 -11.29
C THR A 222 -13.19 -9.75 -12.51
N LEU A 223 -13.74 -10.04 -13.69
CA LEU A 223 -12.94 -10.36 -14.88
C LEU A 223 -13.31 -9.48 -16.09
N ARG A 224 -12.30 -8.88 -16.71
CA ARG A 224 -12.44 -8.25 -18.04
C ARG A 224 -12.35 -9.30 -19.15
N ALA A 225 -12.96 -9.01 -20.29
CA ALA A 225 -12.74 -9.80 -21.51
C ALA A 225 -11.24 -9.88 -21.85
N ASN A 226 -10.85 -10.91 -22.61
CA ASN A 226 -9.46 -11.13 -23.07
C ASN A 226 -8.45 -11.41 -21.95
N ARG A 227 -8.88 -11.97 -20.82
CA ARG A 227 -8.04 -12.35 -19.67
C ARG A 227 -7.88 -13.86 -19.47
N GLY A 228 -7.94 -14.62 -20.58
CA GLY A 228 -7.70 -16.07 -20.63
C GLY A 228 -8.97 -16.94 -20.64
N VAL A 229 -10.16 -16.34 -20.60
CA VAL A 229 -11.43 -17.05 -20.80
C VAL A 229 -11.84 -16.94 -22.28
N LYS A 230 -12.39 -18.01 -22.86
CA LYS A 230 -12.82 -18.06 -24.27
C LYS A 230 -13.98 -17.10 -24.53
N LYS A 231 -14.00 -16.46 -25.70
CA LYS A 231 -15.01 -15.44 -26.08
C LYS A 231 -16.46 -15.97 -25.97
N GLU A 232 -16.70 -17.20 -26.38
CA GLU A 232 -18.01 -17.87 -26.32
C GLU A 232 -18.60 -17.90 -24.90
N MET A 233 -17.76 -18.04 -23.87
CA MET A 233 -18.20 -18.02 -22.47
C MET A 233 -18.69 -16.62 -22.03
N PHE A 234 -18.25 -15.56 -22.72
CA PHE A 234 -18.71 -14.19 -22.48
C PHE A 234 -19.98 -13.82 -23.25
N GLU A 235 -20.25 -14.48 -24.38
CA GLU A 235 -21.33 -14.14 -25.33
C GLU A 235 -22.67 -14.78 -24.95
N ASN A 236 -22.64 -15.78 -24.07
CA ASN A 236 -23.83 -16.40 -23.50
C ASN A 236 -24.47 -15.49 -22.44
N VAL A 237 -25.08 -14.40 -22.91
CA VAL A 237 -25.76 -13.40 -22.07
C VAL A 237 -27.01 -14.02 -21.46
N LEU A 238 -27.02 -14.05 -20.13
CA LEU A 238 -28.17 -14.38 -19.32
C LEU A 238 -29.27 -13.33 -19.54
N LYS A 239 -30.50 -13.77 -19.85
CA LYS A 239 -31.62 -12.87 -20.16
C LYS A 239 -32.35 -12.39 -18.90
N GLU A 240 -32.47 -13.26 -17.91
CA GLU A 240 -33.21 -12.98 -16.67
C GLU A 240 -32.34 -12.25 -15.65
N LYS A 241 -32.89 -11.23 -15.01
CA LYS A 241 -32.19 -10.51 -13.93
C LYS A 241 -31.99 -11.45 -12.74
N HIS A 242 -30.86 -11.33 -12.06
CA HIS A 242 -30.40 -12.15 -10.95
C HIS A 242 -30.07 -13.61 -11.28
N SER A 243 -30.09 -13.98 -12.56
CA SER A 243 -29.63 -15.31 -12.97
C SER A 243 -28.10 -15.42 -12.91
N ILE A 244 -27.61 -16.64 -12.65
CA ILE A 244 -26.18 -16.96 -12.54
C ILE A 244 -25.87 -18.15 -13.46
N ARG A 245 -24.71 -18.13 -14.10
CA ARG A 245 -24.16 -19.26 -14.84
C ARG A 245 -22.71 -19.51 -14.45
N PHE A 246 -22.40 -20.77 -14.22
CA PHE A 246 -21.06 -21.26 -13.93
C PHE A 246 -20.50 -21.99 -15.15
N ASN A 247 -19.24 -21.73 -15.49
CA ASN A 247 -18.52 -22.46 -16.52
C ASN A 247 -17.13 -22.78 -15.99
N ASN A 248 -16.68 -24.02 -16.15
CA ASN A 248 -15.30 -24.36 -15.85
C ASN A 248 -14.40 -23.86 -16.98
N VAL A 249 -13.45 -22.99 -16.65
CA VAL A 249 -12.39 -22.57 -17.57
C VAL A 249 -11.31 -23.64 -17.64
N ASP A 250 -11.10 -24.30 -16.52
CA ASP A 250 -10.22 -25.46 -16.30
C ASP A 250 -10.78 -26.26 -15.11
N GLU A 251 -10.16 -27.39 -14.74
CA GLU A 251 -10.59 -28.24 -13.62
C GLU A 251 -10.75 -27.47 -12.31
N ASP A 252 -9.79 -26.57 -12.02
CA ASP A 252 -9.74 -25.82 -10.76
C ASP A 252 -10.17 -24.35 -10.87
N ILE A 253 -10.70 -23.92 -12.02
CA ILE A 253 -11.06 -22.51 -12.25
C ILE A 253 -12.49 -22.40 -12.77
N THR A 254 -13.31 -21.75 -11.95
CA THR A 254 -14.71 -21.47 -12.27
C THR A 254 -14.86 -20.02 -12.73
N PHE A 255 -15.46 -19.85 -13.90
CA PHE A 255 -15.91 -18.57 -14.43
C PHE A 255 -17.41 -18.42 -14.19
N ILE A 256 -17.81 -17.28 -13.64
CA ILE A 256 -19.19 -17.01 -13.25
C ILE A 256 -19.69 -15.79 -14.00
N ASN A 257 -20.81 -15.95 -14.69
CA ASN A 257 -21.60 -14.85 -15.22
C ASN A 257 -22.79 -14.62 -14.31
N TYR A 258 -22.91 -13.42 -13.75
CA TYR A 258 -24.08 -12.99 -12.99
C TYR A 258 -24.77 -11.84 -13.72
N ASN A 259 -26.07 -11.95 -13.91
CA ASN A 259 -26.84 -10.91 -14.58
C ASN A 259 -27.51 -9.99 -13.56
N ASP A 260 -26.97 -8.79 -13.38
CA ASP A 260 -27.65 -7.72 -12.63
C ASP A 260 -28.24 -6.70 -13.62
N SER A 261 -28.22 -5.40 -13.30
CA SER A 261 -28.54 -4.31 -14.23
C SER A 261 -27.58 -4.30 -15.44
N LYS A 262 -26.37 -4.84 -15.28
CA LYS A 262 -25.42 -5.19 -16.34
C LYS A 262 -24.76 -6.53 -16.00
N PRO A 263 -24.33 -7.32 -17.01
CA PRO A 263 -23.61 -8.57 -16.75
C PRO A 263 -22.31 -8.33 -15.98
N VAL A 264 -22.16 -9.00 -14.84
CA VAL A 264 -20.94 -9.01 -14.02
C VAL A 264 -20.28 -10.37 -14.16
N LYS A 265 -18.96 -10.35 -14.30
CA LYS A 265 -18.16 -11.52 -14.65
C LYS A 265 -17.14 -11.74 -13.57
N PHE A 266 -17.09 -12.96 -13.04
CA PHE A 266 -16.17 -13.33 -11.97
C PHE A 266 -15.33 -14.53 -12.37
N LEU A 267 -14.18 -14.63 -11.72
CA LEU A 267 -13.31 -15.79 -11.75
C LEU A 267 -13.07 -16.22 -10.31
N THR A 268 -13.07 -17.52 -10.05
CA THR A 268 -12.72 -18.08 -8.75
C THR A 268 -11.92 -19.38 -8.89
N THR A 269 -10.99 -19.61 -7.97
CA THR A 269 -10.34 -20.92 -7.75
C THR A 269 -10.78 -21.59 -6.44
N LYS A 270 -11.69 -20.96 -5.70
CA LYS A 270 -12.08 -21.42 -4.36
C LYS A 270 -13.28 -22.36 -4.39
N PHE A 271 -14.23 -22.06 -5.28
CA PHE A 271 -15.51 -22.74 -5.32
C PHE A 271 -15.66 -23.48 -6.66
N THR A 272 -16.13 -24.72 -6.57
CA THR A 272 -16.66 -25.48 -7.71
C THR A 272 -18.16 -25.18 -7.86
N ASN A 273 -18.80 -25.71 -8.90
CA ASN A 273 -20.15 -25.34 -9.39
C ASN A 273 -21.35 -25.63 -8.44
N GLN A 274 -21.16 -25.63 -7.12
CA GLN A 274 -22.23 -25.88 -6.16
C GLN A 274 -22.77 -24.57 -5.60
N ILE A 275 -24.02 -24.24 -5.95
CA ILE A 275 -24.80 -23.20 -5.28
C ILE A 275 -25.40 -23.82 -4.01
N VAL A 276 -25.24 -23.15 -2.87
CA VAL A 276 -26.02 -23.46 -1.66
C VAL A 276 -27.04 -22.34 -1.50
N GLU A 277 -28.33 -22.65 -1.62
CA GLU A 277 -29.40 -21.72 -1.26
C GLU A 277 -29.37 -21.48 0.25
N THR A 278 -28.93 -20.29 0.66
CA THR A 278 -29.10 -19.84 2.05
C THR A 278 -30.42 -19.09 2.13
N ARG A 279 -31.42 -19.70 2.78
CA ARG A 279 -32.64 -19.00 3.21
C ARG A 279 -32.23 -17.94 4.23
N THR A 280 -32.34 -16.67 3.86
CA THR A 280 -32.37 -15.53 4.81
C THR A 280 -33.79 -15.30 5.29
#